data_AF-A0A6I7YMV1-F1
#
_entry.id   AF-A0A6I7YMV1-F1
#
_cell.length_a   1.000
_cell.length_b   1.000
_cell.length_c   1.000
_cell.angle_alpha   90.00
_cell.angle_beta   90.00
_cell.angle_gamma   90.00
#
_symmetry.space_group_name_H-M   'P 1'
#
loop_
_entity.id
_entity.type
_entity.pdbx_description
1 polymer ?
#
loop_
_entity_poly.entity_id
_entity_poly.type
_entity_poly.pdbx_seq_one_letter_code
_entity_poly.pdbx_strand_id
1 'polypeptide(L)'
;MADYLDQMWRKINRDPKLQAALRRRAEATAARATAISRAEGGTANYSIRTGIRPGGRAYADVVSDNSEEEQGTETVRRINALRRAARGG
;
A
#
# COMPACT_ATOMS: atom_id res chain seq x y z
N MET A 1 -21.61 24.91 -10.75
CA MET A 1 -20.53 24.18 -11.45
C MET A 1 -19.59 23.44 -10.50
N ALA A 2 -19.07 24.05 -9.43
CA ALA A 2 -18.15 23.37 -8.49
C ALA A 2 -18.75 22.13 -7.80
N ASP A 3 -20.01 22.20 -7.37
CA ASP A 3 -20.71 21.09 -6.70
C ASP A 3 -20.88 19.84 -7.59
N TYR A 4 -21.18 20.04 -8.89
CA TYR A 4 -21.28 18.95 -9.85
C TYR A 4 -19.96 18.18 -10.03
N LEU A 5 -18.84 18.91 -10.10
CA LEU A 5 -17.51 18.29 -10.23
C LEU A 5 -17.13 17.51 -8.97
N ASP A 6 -17.47 18.02 -7.77
CA ASP A 6 -17.22 17.30 -6.50
C ASP A 6 -18.05 16.01 -6.42
N GLN A 7 -19.33 16.05 -6.80
CA GLN A 7 -20.18 14.87 -6.83
C GLN A 7 -19.67 13.82 -7.83
N MET A 8 -19.27 14.24 -9.02
CA MET A 8 -18.66 13.36 -10.03
C MET A 8 -17.35 12.76 -9.52
N TRP A 9 -16.48 13.55 -8.91
CA TRP A 9 -15.23 13.09 -8.31
C TRP A 9 -15.46 12.01 -7.24
N ARG A 10 -16.40 12.25 -6.31
CA ARG A 10 -16.76 11.28 -5.27
C ARG A 10 -17.36 10.01 -5.85
N LYS A 11 -18.17 10.13 -6.91
CA LYS A 11 -18.77 8.99 -7.60
C LYS A 11 -17.69 8.09 -8.23
N ILE A 12 -16.73 8.69 -8.94
CA ILE A 12 -15.61 7.96 -9.55
C ILE A 12 -14.78 7.25 -8.47
N ASN A 13 -14.50 7.91 -7.34
CA ASN A 13 -13.73 7.28 -6.26
C ASN A 13 -14.48 6.13 -5.55
N ARG A 14 -15.81 6.08 -5.66
CA ARG A 14 -16.63 4.96 -5.18
C ARG A 14 -16.83 3.87 -6.24
N ASP A 15 -16.29 4.05 -7.44
CA ASP A 15 -16.41 3.07 -8.51
C ASP A 15 -15.69 1.75 -8.13
N PRO A 16 -16.40 0.60 -8.14
CA PRO A 16 -15.82 -0.69 -7.79
C PRO A 16 -14.63 -1.10 -8.65
N LYS A 17 -14.60 -0.70 -9.94
CA LYS A 17 -13.49 -1.02 -10.86
C LYS A 17 -12.24 -0.25 -10.49
N LEU A 18 -12.38 1.03 -10.13
CA LEU A 18 -11.25 1.83 -9.63
C LEU A 18 -10.69 1.21 -8.35
N GLN A 19 -11.56 0.87 -7.39
CA GLN A 19 -11.14 0.27 -6.13
C GLN A 19 -10.47 -1.10 -6.33
N ALA A 20 -11.00 -1.93 -7.25
CA ALA A 20 -10.38 -3.19 -7.63
C ALA A 20 -8.99 -2.99 -8.26
N ALA A 21 -8.82 -1.99 -9.13
CA ALA A 21 -7.54 -1.67 -9.73
C ALA A 21 -6.50 -1.21 -8.69
N LEU A 22 -6.90 -0.34 -7.76
CA LEU A 22 -6.05 0.09 -6.64
C LEU A 22 -5.64 -1.09 -5.77
N ARG A 23 -6.60 -1.94 -5.40
CA ARG A 23 -6.36 -3.15 -4.61
C ARG A 23 -5.40 -4.10 -5.32
N ARG A 24 -5.60 -4.38 -6.61
CA ARG A 24 -4.71 -5.24 -7.40
C ARG A 24 -3.27 -4.72 -7.42
N ARG A 25 -3.09 -3.39 -7.52
CA ARG A 25 -1.76 -2.78 -7.45
C ARG A 25 -1.14 -2.96 -6.06
N ALA A 26 -1.91 -2.76 -5.00
CA ALA A 26 -1.46 -2.99 -3.62
C ALA A 26 -1.09 -4.46 -3.38
N GLU A 27 -1.87 -5.41 -3.90
CA GLU A 27 -1.58 -6.85 -3.85
C GLU A 27 -0.25 -7.20 -4.51
N ALA A 28 0.03 -6.63 -5.69
CA ALA A 28 1.32 -6.81 -6.35
C ALA A 28 2.49 -6.23 -5.54
N THR A 29 2.31 -5.06 -4.92
CA THR A 29 3.32 -4.46 -4.05
C THR A 29 3.55 -5.30 -2.79
N ALA A 30 2.48 -5.78 -2.14
CA ALA A 30 2.57 -6.62 -0.94
C ALA A 30 3.27 -7.94 -1.25
N ALA A 31 2.89 -8.63 -2.34
CA ALA A 31 3.55 -9.86 -2.76
C ALA A 31 5.05 -9.68 -3.01
N ARG A 32 5.43 -8.55 -3.62
CA ARG A 32 6.84 -8.23 -3.86
C ARG A 32 7.59 -7.89 -2.57
N ALA A 33 6.98 -7.14 -1.65
CA ALA A 33 7.56 -6.84 -0.35
C ALA A 33 7.80 -8.12 0.44
N THR A 34 6.81 -9.03 0.46
CA THR A 34 6.97 -10.37 1.05
C THR A 34 8.16 -11.10 0.43
N ALA A 35 8.27 -11.16 -0.90
CA ALA A 35 9.38 -11.84 -1.55
C ALA A 35 10.75 -11.25 -1.17
N ILE A 36 10.89 -9.92 -1.13
CA ILE A 36 12.14 -9.25 -0.72
C ILE A 36 12.47 -9.56 0.75
N SER A 37 11.49 -9.44 1.64
CA SER A 37 11.64 -9.72 3.07
C SER A 37 12.15 -11.15 3.28
N ARG A 38 11.46 -12.14 2.70
CA ARG A 38 11.83 -13.56 2.84
C ARG A 38 13.19 -13.89 2.24
N ALA A 39 13.53 -13.33 1.08
CA ALA A 39 14.85 -13.52 0.46
C ALA A 39 16.00 -13.01 1.34
N GLU A 40 15.71 -12.08 2.25
CA GLU A 40 16.67 -11.45 3.14
C GLU A 40 16.57 -11.93 4.60
N GLY A 41 15.82 -13.00 4.84
CA GLY A 41 15.61 -13.59 6.17
C GLY A 41 14.63 -12.82 7.06
N GLY A 42 13.88 -11.86 6.49
CA GLY A 42 12.87 -11.07 7.17
C GLY A 42 11.62 -11.87 7.55
N THR A 43 10.88 -11.31 8.50
CA THR A 43 9.67 -11.92 9.07
C THR A 43 8.42 -11.08 8.90
N ALA A 44 8.55 -9.84 8.43
CA ALA A 44 7.45 -8.90 8.22
C ALA A 44 6.29 -9.49 7.42
N ASN A 45 5.06 -9.16 7.84
CA ASN A 45 3.83 -9.42 7.11
C ASN A 45 3.27 -8.12 6.54
N TYR A 46 2.77 -8.21 5.29
CA TYR A 46 2.27 -7.07 4.55
C TYR A 46 0.77 -7.21 4.33
N SER A 47 0.00 -6.34 4.98
CA SER A 47 -1.46 -6.28 4.88
C SER A 47 -1.92 -5.14 3.98
N ILE A 48 -3.11 -5.26 3.40
CA ILE A 48 -3.69 -4.23 2.54
C ILE A 48 -4.85 -3.57 3.27
N ARG A 49 -4.86 -2.24 3.30
CA ARG A 49 -5.96 -1.44 3.84
C ARG A 49 -6.56 -0.60 2.72
N THR A 50 -7.84 -0.78 2.46
CA THR A 50 -8.57 -0.01 1.46
C THR A 50 -9.55 0.94 2.11
N GLY A 51 -9.95 1.98 1.40
CA GLY A 51 -11.01 2.87 1.84
C GLY A 51 -11.10 4.15 1.03
N ILE A 52 -11.86 5.09 1.57
CA ILE A 52 -12.00 6.46 1.06
C ILE A 52 -11.47 7.41 2.12
N ARG A 53 -10.51 8.28 1.78
CA ARG A 53 -9.97 9.30 2.68
C ARG A 53 -11.01 10.40 2.96
N PRO A 54 -10.86 11.17 4.05
CA PRO A 54 -11.51 12.47 4.17
C PRO A 54 -11.22 13.31 2.91
N GLY A 55 -12.26 13.83 2.26
CA GLY A 55 -12.16 14.49 0.94
C GLY A 55 -12.47 13.59 -0.27
N GLY A 56 -12.84 12.32 -0.05
CA GLY A 56 -13.45 11.48 -1.09
C GLY A 56 -12.49 10.70 -1.98
N ARG A 57 -11.17 10.77 -1.76
CA ARG A 57 -10.18 10.04 -2.56
C ARG A 57 -10.08 8.57 -2.13
N ALA A 58 -10.21 7.64 -3.07
CA ALA A 58 -10.00 6.21 -2.82
C ALA A 58 -8.52 5.90 -2.60
N TYR A 59 -8.24 4.88 -1.77
CA TYR A 59 -6.88 4.41 -1.53
C TYR A 59 -6.82 2.90 -1.28
N ALA A 60 -5.63 2.34 -1.51
CA ALA A 60 -5.23 1.00 -1.10
C ALA A 60 -3.79 1.09 -0.59
N ASP A 61 -3.61 1.10 0.73
CA ASP A 61 -2.32 1.16 1.39
C ASP A 61 -1.80 -0.26 1.64
N VAL A 62 -0.48 -0.46 1.51
CA VAL A 62 0.21 -1.66 1.98
C VAL A 62 0.91 -1.31 3.29
N VAL A 63 0.68 -2.12 4.32
CA VAL A 63 1.15 -1.85 5.68
C VAL A 63 1.96 -3.05 6.18
N SER A 64 3.20 -2.78 6.58
CA SER A 64 4.05 -3.73 7.31
C SER A 64 3.67 -3.76 8.79
N ASP A 65 3.69 -4.94 9.39
CA ASP A 65 3.57 -5.12 10.85
C ASP A 65 4.93 -5.03 11.58
N ASN A 66 6.05 -5.00 10.86
CA ASN A 66 7.39 -4.97 11.43
C ASN A 66 8.13 -3.70 10.98
N SER A 67 8.06 -2.66 11.83
CA SER A 67 8.71 -1.38 11.55
C SER A 67 10.23 -1.42 11.68
N GLU A 68 10.75 -2.30 12.54
CA GLU A 68 12.19 -2.45 12.78
C GLU A 68 12.90 -3.05 11.56
N GLU A 69 12.29 -4.03 10.91
CA GLU A 69 12.80 -4.59 9.66
C GLU A 69 12.80 -3.55 8.52
N GLU A 70 11.79 -2.68 8.48
CA GLU A 70 11.67 -1.64 7.46
C GLU A 70 12.66 -0.48 7.68
N GLN A 71 12.81 0.00 8.91
CA GLN A 71 13.64 1.18 9.20
C GLN A 71 15.06 0.85 9.66
N GLY A 72 15.28 -0.37 10.17
CA GLY A 72 16.47 -0.75 10.91
C GLY A 72 16.45 -0.20 12.34
N THR A 73 17.12 -0.91 13.24
CA THR A 73 17.45 -0.46 14.60
C THR A 73 18.92 -0.76 14.87
N GLU A 74 19.40 -0.53 16.10
CA GLU A 74 20.75 -0.92 16.50
C GLU A 74 20.98 -2.44 16.44
N THR A 75 19.91 -3.23 16.62
CA THR A 75 19.97 -4.70 16.70
C THR A 75 19.34 -5.40 15.49
N VAL A 76 18.48 -4.71 14.73
CA VAL A 76 17.78 -5.26 13.56
C VAL A 76 18.31 -4.62 12.29
N ARG A 77 18.86 -5.45 11.40
CA ARG A 77 19.30 -4.99 10.07
C ARG A 77 18.10 -4.50 9.27
N ARG A 78 18.27 -3.35 8.63
CA ARG A 78 17.30 -2.77 7.71
C ARG A 78 17.18 -3.58 6.40
N ILE A 79 15.99 -4.07 6.09
CA ILE A 79 15.67 -4.76 4.82
C ILE A 79 14.95 -3.81 3.83
N ASN A 80 14.12 -2.89 4.33
CA ASN A 80 13.32 -1.95 3.50
C ASN A 80 12.44 -2.63 2.44
N ALA A 81 11.89 -3.81 2.72
CA ALA A 81 11.21 -4.62 1.72
C ALA A 81 10.02 -3.86 1.10
N LEU A 82 9.18 -3.20 1.90
CA LEU A 82 8.06 -2.41 1.38
C LEU A 82 8.52 -1.22 0.53
N ARG A 83 9.53 -0.47 1.00
CA ARG A 83 10.06 0.69 0.27
C ARG A 83 10.62 0.29 -1.10
N ARG A 84 11.34 -0.83 -1.16
CA ARG A 84 11.91 -1.37 -2.41
C ARG A 84 10.82 -1.88 -3.34
N ALA A 85 9.86 -2.63 -2.81
CA ALA A 85 8.71 -3.09 -3.58
C ALA A 85 7.92 -1.92 -4.21
N ALA A 86 7.70 -0.83 -3.47
CA ALA A 86 6.99 0.35 -3.96
C ALA A 86 7.72 1.08 -5.09
N ARG A 87 9.07 1.04 -5.11
CA ARG A 87 9.90 1.70 -6.14
C ARG A 87 10.13 0.85 -7.38
N GLY A 88 9.68 -0.40 -7.38
CA GLY A 88 9.88 -1.30 -8.51
C GLY A 88 11.12 -2.20 -8.40
N GLY A 89 11.68 -2.36 -7.19
CA GLY A 89 12.84 -3.24 -6.90
C GLY A 89 14.05 -2.45 -6.45
#